data_AF-A0A2D6T0E9-F1
#
_entry.id   AF-A0A2D6T0E9-F1
#
_cell.length_a   1.000
_cell.length_b   1.000
_cell.length_c   1.000
_cell.angle_alpha   90.00
_cell.angle_beta   90.00
_cell.angle_gamma   90.00
#
_symmetry.space_group_name_H-M   'P 1'
#
loop_
_entity.id
_entity.type
_entity.pdbx_description
1 polymer ?
#
loop_
_entity_poly.entity_id
_entity_poly.type
_entity_poly.pdbx_seq_one_letter_code
_entity_poly.pdbx_strand_id
1 'polypeptide(L)'
;MISQKTSRGALRGLAVALALTAGACQMNVAGNQSDGGIGFRQARFAEISAMRDYRSCRDDALALDNQARKEASAARYLASARLLGRCEAELGPEAVGVAEEERMQAYALSVLNYVKGGDIGQARKNLAQFQTAFAGHDLYYPDGSSFIETMEILLGLKDRTVVGEFSVANVSSTLKSELRRARYWKKN
;
A
#
# COMPACT_ATOMS: atom_id res chain seq x y z
N MET A 1 -64.61 -47.49 6.74
CA MET A 1 -65.99 -46.94 6.83
C MET A 1 -66.04 -45.65 6.01
N ILE A 2 -67.02 -45.56 5.10
CA ILE A 2 -67.58 -44.36 4.44
C ILE A 2 -66.60 -43.61 3.51
N SER A 3 -66.51 -43.86 2.19
CA SER A 3 -67.49 -43.65 1.10
C SER A 3 -68.02 -42.22 0.99
N GLN A 4 -67.58 -41.47 -0.03
CA GLN A 4 -68.52 -40.71 -0.86
C GLN A 4 -67.93 -40.36 -2.23
N LYS A 5 -68.82 -40.46 -3.22
CA LYS A 5 -68.62 -40.53 -4.66
C LYS A 5 -69.18 -39.24 -5.29
N THR A 6 -68.56 -38.83 -6.40
CA THR A 6 -69.14 -38.14 -7.57
C THR A 6 -69.85 -36.79 -7.42
N SER A 7 -69.47 -35.84 -8.27
CA SER A 7 -70.41 -35.24 -9.23
C SER A 7 -69.67 -34.48 -10.34
N ARG A 8 -70.03 -34.77 -11.60
CA ARG A 8 -69.66 -34.03 -12.80
C ARG A 8 -70.69 -32.91 -13.01
N GLY A 9 -70.22 -31.70 -13.29
CA GLY A 9 -71.04 -30.60 -13.79
C GLY A 9 -70.22 -29.79 -14.80
N ALA A 10 -70.60 -29.88 -16.07
CA ALA A 10 -69.97 -29.21 -17.19
C ALA A 10 -70.66 -27.87 -17.51
N LEU A 11 -69.96 -27.06 -18.31
CA LEU A 11 -70.41 -25.91 -19.12
C LEU A 11 -70.66 -24.57 -18.40
N ARG A 12 -69.79 -23.58 -18.67
CA ARG A 12 -69.99 -22.57 -19.74
C ARG A 12 -68.77 -21.63 -19.80
N GLY A 13 -68.27 -21.40 -21.02
CA GLY A 13 -67.10 -20.57 -21.28
C GLY A 13 -67.41 -19.08 -21.45
N LEU A 14 -66.35 -18.27 -21.26
CA LEU A 14 -66.07 -16.97 -21.88
C LEU A 14 -64.57 -16.70 -21.54
N ALA A 15 -63.62 -16.95 -22.45
CA ALA A 15 -63.02 -15.99 -23.37
C ALA A 15 -62.24 -14.83 -22.70
N VAL A 16 -60.92 -14.81 -22.95
CA VAL A 16 -60.02 -13.63 -23.12
C VAL A 16 -59.71 -12.87 -21.80
N ALA A 17 -58.50 -12.46 -21.42
CA ALA A 17 -57.24 -12.22 -22.12
C ALA A 17 -56.04 -12.45 -21.17
N LEU A 18 -54.94 -12.84 -21.80
CA LEU A 18 -53.57 -12.74 -21.31
C LEU A 18 -53.26 -11.26 -20.98
N ALA A 19 -52.80 -10.97 -19.76
CA ALA A 19 -52.10 -9.72 -19.46
C ALA A 19 -50.92 -10.02 -18.54
N LEU A 20 -49.80 -10.37 -19.15
CA LEU A 20 -48.48 -10.29 -18.55
C LEU A 20 -48.19 -8.82 -18.24
N THR A 21 -48.31 -8.40 -16.99
CA THR A 21 -47.73 -7.14 -16.54
C THR A 21 -46.28 -7.39 -16.16
N ALA A 22 -45.42 -7.43 -17.19
CA ALA A 22 -44.00 -7.26 -17.01
C ALA A 22 -43.72 -5.89 -16.37
N GLY A 23 -42.91 -5.89 -15.33
CA GLY A 23 -42.51 -4.67 -14.64
C GLY A 23 -41.73 -3.72 -15.55
N ALA A 24 -42.03 -2.44 -15.42
CA ALA A 24 -41.12 -1.38 -15.80
C ALA A 24 -40.95 -0.47 -14.58
N CYS A 25 -39.82 -0.58 -13.90
CA CYS A 25 -39.32 0.51 -13.09
C CYS A 25 -39.02 1.67 -14.04
N GLN A 26 -39.85 2.71 -14.01
CA GLN A 26 -39.57 3.97 -14.68
C GLN A 26 -38.42 4.67 -13.94
N MET A 27 -37.19 4.50 -14.45
CA MET A 27 -36.14 5.48 -14.20
C MET A 27 -36.45 6.72 -15.05
N ASN A 28 -37.27 7.61 -14.51
CA ASN A 28 -37.34 8.98 -15.01
C ASN A 28 -36.00 9.66 -14.71
N VAL A 29 -35.09 9.64 -15.68
CA VAL A 29 -34.01 10.63 -15.77
C VAL A 29 -34.39 11.57 -16.91
N ALA A 30 -35.28 12.52 -16.60
CA ALA A 30 -35.51 13.67 -17.44
C ALA A 30 -34.23 14.52 -17.39
N GLY A 31 -33.58 14.66 -18.56
CA GLY A 31 -32.38 15.44 -18.71
C GLY A 31 -32.62 16.92 -18.46
N ASN A 32 -31.80 17.50 -17.58
CA ASN A 32 -31.17 18.80 -17.77
C ASN A 32 -30.10 18.95 -16.69
N GLN A 33 -28.81 18.80 -17.01
CA GLN A 33 -27.59 19.34 -16.36
C GLN A 33 -26.38 18.53 -16.89
N SER A 34 -25.89 18.95 -18.04
CA SER A 34 -24.61 18.53 -18.63
C SER A 34 -23.41 19.04 -17.81
N ASP A 35 -22.32 18.28 -17.93
CA ASP A 35 -20.91 18.63 -17.72
C ASP A 35 -20.17 18.44 -16.37
N GLY A 36 -20.80 17.94 -15.30
CA GLY A 36 -20.08 17.73 -14.01
C GLY A 36 -20.11 16.33 -13.38
N GLY A 37 -21.07 15.48 -13.72
CA GLY A 37 -21.40 14.30 -12.89
C GLY A 37 -20.71 12.98 -13.25
N ILE A 38 -20.57 12.67 -14.55
CA ILE A 38 -20.04 11.38 -15.01
C ILE A 38 -18.52 11.34 -14.85
N GLY A 39 -17.82 12.42 -15.25
CA GLY A 39 -16.37 12.55 -15.08
C GLY A 39 -15.96 12.50 -13.61
N PHE A 40 -16.70 13.17 -12.72
CA PHE A 40 -16.44 13.11 -11.28
C PHE A 40 -16.60 11.68 -10.72
N ARG A 41 -17.65 10.95 -11.09
CA ARG A 41 -17.84 9.55 -10.66
C ARG A 41 -16.73 8.65 -11.18
N GLN A 42 -16.31 8.83 -12.42
CA GLN A 42 -15.22 8.06 -13.02
C GLN A 42 -13.88 8.35 -12.33
N ALA A 43 -13.56 9.62 -12.08
CA ALA A 43 -12.33 10.02 -11.39
C ALA A 43 -12.29 9.52 -9.95
N ARG A 44 -13.42 9.61 -9.21
CA ARG A 44 -13.53 9.05 -7.86
C ARG A 44 -13.42 7.53 -7.83
N PHE A 45 -13.99 6.84 -8.82
CA PHE A 45 -13.83 5.39 -8.92
C PHE A 45 -12.37 5.02 -9.18
N ALA A 46 -11.69 5.72 -10.09
CA ALA A 46 -10.28 5.52 -10.38
C ALA A 46 -9.37 5.78 -9.16
N GLU A 47 -9.65 6.85 -8.40
CA GLU A 47 -8.97 7.16 -7.15
C GLU A 47 -9.16 6.03 -6.11
N ILE A 48 -10.39 5.55 -5.91
CA ILE A 48 -10.69 4.48 -4.96
C ILE A 48 -10.06 3.14 -5.39
N SER A 49 -10.07 2.81 -6.68
CA SER A 49 -9.40 1.61 -7.18
C SER A 49 -7.90 1.70 -6.97
N ALA A 50 -7.27 2.83 -7.32
CA ALA A 50 -5.84 3.04 -7.13
C ALA A 50 -5.43 2.89 -5.66
N MET A 51 -6.22 3.44 -4.72
CA MET A 51 -5.98 3.25 -3.28
C MET A 51 -6.07 1.78 -2.85
N ARG A 52 -7.06 1.05 -3.36
CA ARG A 52 -7.23 -0.38 -3.03
C ARG A 52 -6.08 -1.20 -3.58
N ASP A 53 -5.71 -0.96 -4.83
CA ASP A 53 -4.67 -1.70 -5.53
C ASP A 53 -3.31 -1.46 -4.86
N TYR A 54 -3.00 -0.21 -4.49
CA TYR A 54 -1.82 0.12 -3.69
C TYR A 54 -1.79 -0.63 -2.36
N ARG A 55 -2.88 -0.58 -1.59
CA ARG A 55 -2.97 -1.24 -0.28
C ARG A 55 -2.83 -2.75 -0.39
N SER A 56 -3.46 -3.37 -1.38
CA SER A 56 -3.32 -4.80 -1.66
C SER A 56 -1.88 -5.15 -1.97
N CYS A 57 -1.23 -4.40 -2.86
CA CYS A 57 0.18 -4.61 -3.22
C CYS A 57 1.09 -4.48 -2.00
N ARG A 58 0.88 -3.43 -1.18
CA ARG A 58 1.62 -3.21 0.06
C ARG A 58 1.44 -4.38 1.03
N ASP A 59 0.21 -4.84 1.23
CA ASP A 59 -0.10 -5.90 2.20
C ASP A 59 0.55 -7.24 1.81
N ASP A 60 0.60 -7.56 0.52
CA ASP A 60 1.35 -8.71 0.00
C ASP A 60 2.86 -8.58 0.29
N ALA A 61 3.40 -7.37 0.15
CA ALA A 61 4.81 -7.11 0.43
C ALA A 61 5.14 -7.15 1.94
N LEU A 62 4.19 -6.73 2.79
CA LEU A 62 4.27 -6.86 4.24
C LEU A 62 4.18 -8.32 4.68
N ALA A 63 3.39 -9.15 3.99
CA ALA A 63 3.36 -10.58 4.24
C ALA A 63 4.73 -11.22 3.97
N LEU A 64 5.41 -10.83 2.88
CA LEU A 64 6.78 -11.26 2.59
C LEU A 64 7.79 -10.78 3.63
N ASP A 65 7.70 -9.52 4.09
CA ASP A 65 8.56 -9.01 5.18
C ASP A 65 8.37 -9.81 6.47
N ASN A 66 7.12 -10.05 6.86
CA ASN A 66 6.79 -10.81 8.06
C ASN A 66 7.36 -12.23 8.01
N GLN A 67 7.28 -12.88 6.84
CA GLN A 67 7.92 -14.17 6.61
C GLN A 67 9.45 -14.08 6.67
N ALA A 68 10.05 -13.04 6.08
CA ALA A 68 11.49 -12.81 6.13
C ALA A 68 12.00 -12.66 7.57
N ARG A 69 11.25 -11.96 8.42
CA ARG A 69 11.56 -11.79 9.85
C ARG A 69 11.48 -13.09 10.63
N LYS A 70 10.47 -13.92 10.38
CA LYS A 70 10.29 -15.22 11.07
C LYS A 70 11.39 -16.21 10.72
N GLU A 71 11.87 -16.18 9.48
CA GLU A 71 12.82 -17.18 8.96
C GLU A 71 14.24 -16.64 8.78
N ALA A 72 14.49 -15.38 9.13
CA ALA A 72 15.75 -14.68 8.88
C ALA A 72 16.23 -14.79 7.40
N SER A 73 15.29 -14.72 6.46
CA SER A 73 15.56 -14.97 5.04
C SER A 73 15.92 -13.71 4.28
N ALA A 74 17.20 -13.56 3.90
CA ALA A 74 17.69 -12.47 3.07
C ALA A 74 16.95 -12.38 1.72
N ALA A 75 16.68 -13.53 1.08
CA ALA A 75 15.97 -13.58 -0.19
C ALA A 75 14.54 -13.01 -0.09
N ARG A 76 13.84 -13.28 1.03
CA ARG A 76 12.49 -12.76 1.25
C ARG A 76 12.48 -11.27 1.58
N TYR A 77 13.50 -10.78 2.29
CA TYR A 77 13.68 -9.33 2.42
C TYR A 77 13.81 -8.65 1.06
N LEU A 78 14.65 -9.20 0.16
CA LEU A 78 14.79 -8.65 -1.18
C LEU A 78 13.49 -8.77 -2.01
N ALA A 79 12.73 -9.85 -1.85
CA ALA A 79 11.44 -10.00 -2.52
C ALA A 79 10.42 -8.96 -2.03
N SER A 80 10.30 -8.77 -0.71
CA SER A 80 9.46 -7.74 -0.10
C SER A 80 9.88 -6.34 -0.56
N ALA A 81 11.18 -6.03 -0.54
CA ALA A 81 11.71 -4.73 -0.94
C ALA A 81 11.36 -4.38 -2.40
N ARG A 82 11.54 -5.33 -3.31
CA ARG A 82 11.19 -5.17 -4.73
C ARG A 82 9.69 -4.96 -4.92
N LEU A 83 8.85 -5.68 -4.17
CA LEU A 83 7.41 -5.53 -4.27
C LEU A 83 6.96 -4.17 -3.75
N LEU A 84 7.43 -3.74 -2.57
CA LEU A 84 7.16 -2.40 -2.02
C LEU A 84 7.57 -1.29 -3.00
N GLY A 85 8.75 -1.40 -3.61
CA GLY A 85 9.22 -0.43 -4.61
C GLY A 85 8.36 -0.41 -5.87
N ARG A 86 7.83 -1.56 -6.31
CA ARG A 86 6.87 -1.62 -7.43
C ARG A 86 5.52 -1.00 -7.07
N CYS A 87 4.98 -1.30 -5.90
CA CYS A 87 3.72 -0.69 -5.44
C CYS A 87 3.80 0.84 -5.49
N GLU A 88 4.96 1.40 -5.12
CA GLU A 88 5.20 2.84 -5.18
C GLU A 88 5.38 3.36 -6.61
N ALA A 89 6.12 2.63 -7.46
CA ALA A 89 6.36 3.05 -8.85
C ALA A 89 5.11 2.96 -9.74
N GLU A 90 4.16 2.09 -9.40
CA GLU A 90 2.90 1.88 -10.11
C GLU A 90 1.81 2.89 -9.70
N LEU A 91 2.06 3.72 -8.68
CA LEU A 91 1.15 4.81 -8.32
C LEU A 91 1.08 5.85 -9.43
N GLY A 92 -0.05 5.90 -10.11
CA GLY A 92 -0.38 6.98 -11.04
C GLY A 92 -0.91 8.25 -10.36
N PRO A 93 -1.14 9.32 -11.14
CA PRO A 93 -1.61 10.61 -10.63
C PRO A 93 -2.99 10.55 -9.95
N GLU A 94 -3.79 9.52 -10.22
CA GLU A 94 -5.09 9.23 -9.60
C GLU A 94 -4.99 8.82 -8.12
N ALA A 95 -3.81 8.51 -7.60
CA ALA A 95 -3.63 8.00 -6.25
C ALA A 95 -3.46 9.09 -5.17
N VAL A 96 -3.90 10.32 -5.43
CA VAL A 96 -3.89 11.46 -4.48
C VAL A 96 -4.53 11.09 -3.13
N GLY A 97 -5.49 10.16 -3.13
CA GLY A 97 -6.16 9.70 -1.92
C GLY A 97 -5.35 8.75 -1.03
N VAL A 98 -4.23 8.19 -1.50
CA VAL A 98 -3.38 7.34 -0.64
C VAL A 98 -2.62 8.25 0.34
N ALA A 99 -2.75 7.97 1.64
CA ALA A 99 -2.10 8.76 2.67
C ALA A 99 -0.57 8.79 2.47
N GLU A 100 0.02 9.98 2.46
CA GLU A 100 1.45 10.16 2.24
C GLU A 100 2.28 9.38 3.28
N GLU A 101 1.90 9.43 4.55
CA GLU A 101 2.59 8.70 5.62
C GLU A 101 2.57 7.18 5.39
N GLU A 102 1.44 6.64 4.93
CA GLU A 102 1.29 5.23 4.58
C GLU A 102 2.29 4.81 3.48
N ARG A 103 2.47 5.68 2.48
CA ARG A 103 3.42 5.48 1.39
C ARG A 103 4.86 5.60 1.85
N MET A 104 5.15 6.62 2.65
CA MET A 104 6.47 6.82 3.23
C MET A 104 6.90 5.60 4.04
N GLN A 105 6.05 5.09 4.92
CA GLN A 105 6.37 3.92 5.75
C GLN A 105 6.64 2.68 4.89
N ALA A 106 5.81 2.42 3.87
CA ALA A 106 6.00 1.30 2.95
C ALA A 106 7.31 1.43 2.16
N TYR A 107 7.62 2.62 1.63
CA TYR A 107 8.83 2.82 0.83
C TYR A 107 10.10 2.82 1.70
N ALA A 108 10.06 3.37 2.91
CA ALA A 108 11.13 3.27 3.88
C ALA A 108 11.43 1.82 4.27
N LEU A 109 10.39 0.99 4.43
CA LEU A 109 10.56 -0.44 4.66
C LEU A 109 11.26 -1.14 3.48
N SER A 110 10.99 -0.72 2.24
CA SER A 110 11.72 -1.22 1.05
C SER A 110 13.22 -0.98 1.18
N VAL A 111 13.64 0.25 1.52
CA VAL A 111 15.06 0.61 1.75
C VAL A 111 15.67 -0.30 2.82
N LEU A 112 15.00 -0.42 3.97
CA LEU A 112 15.47 -1.26 5.07
C LEU A 112 15.58 -2.73 4.67
N ASN A 113 14.66 -3.24 3.86
CA ASN A 113 14.67 -4.62 3.43
C ASN A 113 15.74 -4.90 2.37
N TYR A 114 16.12 -3.93 1.54
CA TYR A 114 17.34 -4.04 0.73
C TYR A 114 18.60 -4.13 1.61
N VAL A 115 18.68 -3.35 2.69
CA VAL A 115 19.79 -3.45 3.67
C VAL A 115 19.83 -4.83 4.31
N LYS A 116 18.71 -5.31 4.86
CA LYS A 116 18.61 -6.63 5.50
C LYS A 116 18.87 -7.78 4.51
N GLY A 117 18.50 -7.60 3.24
CA GLY A 117 18.75 -8.55 2.16
C GLY A 117 20.18 -8.51 1.59
N GLY A 118 20.99 -7.53 1.99
CA GLY A 118 22.39 -7.39 1.57
C GLY A 118 22.62 -6.63 0.25
N ASP A 119 21.58 -6.09 -0.37
CA ASP A 119 21.69 -5.30 -1.62
C ASP A 119 21.80 -3.80 -1.28
N ILE A 120 22.99 -3.40 -0.84
CA ILE A 120 23.31 -2.02 -0.45
C ILE A 120 23.21 -1.07 -1.65
N GLY A 121 23.48 -1.55 -2.86
CA GLY A 121 23.39 -0.77 -4.08
C GLY A 121 21.95 -0.30 -4.36
N GLN A 122 20.99 -1.22 -4.26
CA GLN A 122 19.58 -0.86 -4.37
C GLN A 122 19.06 -0.07 -3.18
N ALA A 123 19.51 -0.38 -1.96
CA ALA A 123 19.12 0.41 -0.79
C ALA A 123 19.47 1.91 -0.95
N ARG A 124 20.66 2.22 -1.47
CA ARG A 124 21.06 3.62 -1.77
C ARG A 124 20.18 4.27 -2.83
N LYS A 125 19.87 3.54 -3.91
CA LYS A 125 18.99 4.05 -4.98
C LYS A 125 17.59 4.35 -4.45
N ASN A 126 17.02 3.42 -3.70
CA ASN A 126 15.69 3.60 -3.11
C ASN A 126 15.67 4.71 -2.06
N LEU A 127 16.73 4.90 -1.27
CA LEU A 127 16.81 6.03 -0.34
C LEU A 127 16.81 7.37 -1.08
N ALA A 128 17.59 7.49 -2.16
CA ALA A 128 17.61 8.72 -2.96
C ALA A 128 16.24 9.00 -3.62
N GLN A 129 15.57 7.95 -4.12
CA GLN A 129 14.20 8.06 -4.64
C GLN A 129 13.19 8.45 -3.56
N PHE A 130 13.29 7.88 -2.36
CA PHE A 130 12.47 8.26 -1.21
C PHE A 130 12.63 9.75 -0.88
N GLN A 131 13.86 10.24 -0.76
CA GLN A 131 14.16 11.65 -0.49
C GLN A 131 13.63 12.58 -1.59
N THR A 132 13.58 12.11 -2.83
CA THR A 132 13.02 12.87 -3.96
C THR A 132 11.49 12.86 -3.95
N ALA A 133 10.88 11.70 -3.71
CA ALA A 133 9.43 11.51 -3.73
C ALA A 133 8.73 12.21 -2.55
N PHE A 134 9.41 12.30 -1.40
CA PHE A 134 8.89 12.91 -0.17
C PHE A 134 9.78 14.05 0.30
N ALA A 135 10.13 14.96 -0.61
CA ALA A 135 11.06 16.05 -0.35
C ALA A 135 10.63 16.90 0.85
N GLY A 136 11.51 17.07 1.84
CA GLY A 136 11.24 17.82 3.06
C GLY A 136 10.55 17.04 4.18
N HIS A 137 10.22 15.76 3.94
CA HIS A 137 9.62 14.88 4.94
C HIS A 137 10.60 13.80 5.39
N ASP A 138 10.47 13.38 6.65
CA ASP A 138 11.25 12.30 7.26
C ASP A 138 10.35 11.44 8.14
N LEU A 139 10.74 10.19 8.35
CA LEU A 139 10.12 9.31 9.34
C LEU A 139 10.98 9.27 10.59
N TYR A 140 10.33 9.20 11.74
CA TYR A 140 11.02 9.04 13.02
C TYR A 140 10.72 7.67 13.61
N TYR A 141 11.77 7.01 14.09
CA TYR A 141 11.65 5.81 14.90
C TYR A 141 11.05 6.16 16.28
N PRO A 142 10.54 5.17 17.03
CA PRO A 142 9.96 5.41 18.37
C PRO A 142 10.92 6.08 19.37
N ASP A 143 12.23 5.98 19.16
CA ASP A 143 13.26 6.63 19.97
C ASP A 143 13.59 8.06 19.51
N GLY A 144 12.84 8.60 18.54
CA GLY A 144 13.00 9.94 17.98
C GLY A 144 14.12 10.06 16.95
N SER A 145 14.81 8.97 16.62
CA SER A 145 15.85 9.00 15.59
C SER A 145 15.27 9.10 14.18
N SER A 146 15.95 9.86 13.32
CA SER A 146 15.61 10.09 11.92
C SER A 146 15.85 8.84 11.08
N PHE A 147 14.89 8.46 10.24
CA PHE A 147 15.04 7.40 9.26
C PHE A 147 16.09 7.75 8.21
N ILE A 148 15.98 8.94 7.61
CA ILE A 148 16.90 9.40 6.57
C ILE A 148 18.35 9.40 7.09
N GLU A 149 18.61 10.06 8.22
CA GLU A 149 19.96 10.15 8.76
C GLU A 149 20.51 8.77 9.18
N THR A 150 19.64 7.92 9.74
CA THR A 150 20.02 6.54 10.07
C THR A 150 20.44 5.77 8.82
N MET A 151 19.66 5.83 7.74
CA MET A 151 19.98 5.12 6.50
C MET A 151 21.19 5.70 5.78
N GLU A 152 21.38 7.01 5.76
CA GLU A 152 22.58 7.63 5.18
C GLU A 152 23.87 7.14 5.85
N ILE A 153 23.84 6.99 7.18
CA ILE A 153 24.98 6.45 7.93
C ILE A 153 25.18 4.96 7.67
N LEU A 154 24.11 4.16 7.75
CA LEU A 154 24.16 2.71 7.52
C LEU A 154 24.58 2.35 6.09
N LEU A 155 24.23 3.17 5.12
CA LEU A 155 24.59 3.00 3.72
C LEU A 155 25.95 3.63 3.38
N GLY A 156 26.57 4.36 4.31
CA GLY A 156 27.89 4.99 4.10
C GLY A 156 27.84 6.17 3.12
N LEU A 157 26.72 6.90 3.10
CA LEU A 157 26.54 8.15 2.36
C LEU A 157 27.03 9.36 3.15
N LYS A 158 27.12 9.24 4.49
CA LYS A 158 27.78 10.20 5.38
C LYS A 158 29.12 9.64 5.88
N ASP A 159 30.11 10.51 6.05
CA ASP A 159 31.46 10.10 6.44
C ASP A 159 31.45 9.48 7.84
N ARG A 160 31.92 8.23 7.91
CA ARG A 160 31.99 7.48 9.16
C ARG A 160 33.18 7.80 10.04
N THR A 161 34.01 8.79 9.69
CA THR A 161 35.27 9.09 10.37
C THR A 161 35.22 10.33 11.26
N VAL A 162 34.25 11.22 11.07
CA VAL A 162 34.12 12.44 11.87
C VAL A 162 33.37 12.12 13.17
N VAL A 163 34.11 12.05 14.30
CA VAL A 163 33.55 11.74 15.65
C VAL A 163 32.42 12.71 16.01
N GLY A 164 32.55 13.98 15.62
CA GLY A 164 31.57 15.03 15.89
C GLY A 164 30.34 14.98 14.99
N GLU A 165 30.48 14.53 13.75
CA GLU A 165 29.38 14.52 12.77
C GLU A 165 28.30 13.48 13.14
N PHE A 166 28.69 12.36 13.75
CA PHE A 166 27.73 11.43 14.34
C PHE A 166 27.12 11.88 15.66
N SER A 167 27.82 12.75 16.40
CA SER A 167 27.26 13.29 17.64
C SER A 167 26.10 14.24 17.34
N VAL A 168 26.18 14.98 16.22
CA VAL A 168 25.13 15.87 15.73
C VAL A 168 24.05 15.15 14.92
N ALA A 169 24.34 13.98 14.37
CA ALA A 169 23.33 13.20 13.64
C ALA A 169 22.20 12.72 14.57
N ASN A 170 20.95 12.86 14.12
CA ASN A 170 19.76 12.37 14.80
C ASN A 170 19.59 10.85 14.57
N VAL A 171 20.50 10.06 15.13
CA VAL A 171 20.46 8.60 15.10
C VAL A 171 20.45 8.00 16.51
N SER A 172 19.96 6.76 16.62
CA SER A 172 19.79 6.10 17.92
C SER A 172 21.10 6.00 18.72
N SER A 173 20.98 6.04 20.06
CA SER A 173 22.13 5.89 20.96
C SER A 173 22.85 4.54 20.77
N THR A 174 22.09 3.50 20.42
CA THR A 174 22.60 2.18 20.04
C THR A 174 23.44 2.25 18.78
N LEU A 175 22.96 2.88 17.70
CA LEU A 175 23.78 3.02 16.49
C LEU A 175 25.05 3.85 16.77
N LYS A 176 24.95 4.91 17.56
CA LYS A 176 26.12 5.70 17.99
C LYS A 176 27.13 4.88 18.79
N SER A 177 26.70 3.93 19.62
CA SER A 177 27.61 3.06 20.39
C SER A 177 28.29 2.03 19.48
N GLU A 178 27.54 1.45 18.54
CA GLU A 178 28.04 0.49 17.56
C GLU A 178 29.12 1.09 16.63
N LEU A 179 28.90 2.31 16.14
CA LEU A 179 29.87 3.00 15.30
C LEU A 179 31.17 3.32 16.06
N ARG A 180 31.06 3.72 17.34
CA ARG A 180 32.23 3.94 18.21
C ARG A 180 33.01 2.63 18.43
N ARG A 181 32.30 1.53 18.70
CA ARG A 181 32.91 0.21 18.86
C ARG A 181 33.63 -0.25 17.59
N ALA A 182 32.98 -0.18 16.44
CA ALA A 182 33.58 -0.57 15.16
C ALA A 182 34.84 0.26 14.84
N ARG A 183 34.84 1.56 15.17
CA ARG A 183 36.01 2.42 14.98
C ARG A 183 37.17 2.07 15.92
N TYR A 184 36.88 1.75 17.18
CA TYR A 184 37.90 1.32 18.14
C TYR A 184 38.69 0.13 17.59
N TRP A 185 38.00 -0.89 17.09
CA TRP A 185 38.60 -2.10 16.51
C TRP A 185 39.24 -1.90 15.13
N LYS A 186 39.02 -0.77 14.46
CA LYS A 186 39.71 -0.45 13.20
C LYS A 186 41.05 0.27 13.44
N LYS A 187 41.19 0.94 14.59
CA LYS A 187 42.37 1.72 14.94
C LYS A 187 43.38 0.96 15.79
N ASN A 188 42.90 -0.03 16.56
CA ASN A 188 43.70 -0.95 17.37
C ASN A 188 43.64 -2.34 16.75
#